data_AF-A0A955Q0S6-F1
#
_entry.id   AF-A0A955Q0S6-F1
#
_cell.length_a   1.000
_cell.length_b   1.000
_cell.length_c   1.000
_cell.angle_alpha   90.00
_cell.angle_beta   90.00
_cell.angle_gamma   90.00
#
_symmetry.space_group_name_H-M   'P 1'
#
loop_
_entity.id
_entity.type
_entity.pdbx_description
1 polymer ?
#
loop_
_entity_poly.entity_id
_entity_poly.type
_entity_poly.pdbx_seq_one_letter_code
_entity_poly.pdbx_strand_id
1 'polypeptide(L)'
;SGGVSAVWVMDEATITSVGFLGGTTPEWEKAGFGDLNGDGMTDMVWRHTGTGKVGIWLMNGGMIEESGFLPGMHSGWRIAQVGDANGDGNADVIWHNRSTGQVAVWLMDGLTLSSTEFPGST
;
A
#
# COMPACT_ATOMS: atom_id res chain seq x y z
N SER A 1 0.03 -28.34 -5.91
CA SER A 1 -1.28 -27.99 -5.33
C SER A 1 -1.21 -26.52 -4.91
N GLY A 2 -1.73 -25.62 -5.75
CA GLY A 2 -1.74 -24.19 -5.48
C GLY A 2 -3.04 -23.81 -4.79
N GLY A 3 -2.98 -23.35 -3.56
CA GLY A 3 -4.13 -22.72 -2.92
C GLY A 3 -4.29 -21.27 -3.38
N VAL A 4 -5.30 -20.59 -2.90
CA VAL A 4 -5.49 -19.14 -3.03
C VAL A 4 -5.36 -18.56 -1.62
N SER A 5 -4.57 -17.51 -1.44
CA SER A 5 -4.59 -16.72 -0.20
C SER A 5 -5.67 -15.64 -0.38
N ALA A 6 -6.78 -15.79 0.32
CA ALA A 6 -7.81 -14.77 0.42
C ALA A 6 -7.65 -14.04 1.76
N VAL A 7 -7.70 -12.71 1.76
CA VAL A 7 -7.96 -11.95 2.99
C VAL A 7 -9.47 -11.92 3.16
N TRP A 8 -9.95 -12.56 4.23
CA TRP A 8 -11.37 -12.56 4.58
C TRP A 8 -11.63 -11.41 5.53
N VAL A 9 -12.55 -10.53 5.15
CA VAL A 9 -13.25 -9.69 6.14
C VAL A 9 -14.54 -10.43 6.48
N MET A 10 -14.73 -10.73 7.76
CA MET A 10 -15.91 -11.44 8.27
C MET A 10 -16.79 -10.46 9.04
N ASP A 11 -18.08 -10.43 8.69
CA ASP A 11 -19.15 -9.95 9.57
C ASP A 11 -20.15 -11.10 9.76
N GLU A 12 -20.38 -11.47 11.03
CA GLU A 12 -21.23 -12.56 11.51
C GLU A 12 -21.61 -13.62 10.44
N ALA A 13 -20.64 -14.47 10.12
CA ALA A 13 -20.76 -15.67 9.26
C ALA A 13 -20.92 -15.46 7.74
N THR A 14 -20.81 -14.24 7.20
CA THR A 14 -20.86 -13.98 5.75
C THR A 14 -19.57 -13.38 5.20
N ILE A 15 -19.17 -13.83 4.00
CA ILE A 15 -18.09 -13.21 3.21
C ILE A 15 -18.74 -12.10 2.40
N THR A 16 -18.39 -10.85 2.70
CA THR A 16 -19.00 -9.67 2.05
C THR A 16 -18.17 -9.14 0.88
N SER A 17 -16.82 -9.31 0.88
CA SER A 17 -15.95 -9.02 -0.28
C SER A 17 -14.80 -10.02 -0.40
N VAL A 18 -14.34 -10.28 -1.62
CA VAL A 18 -13.13 -11.06 -1.91
C VAL A 18 -12.17 -10.18 -2.71
N GLY A 19 -11.12 -9.68 -2.06
CA GLY A 19 -9.96 -9.10 -2.73
C GLY A 19 -9.03 -10.20 -3.20
N PHE A 20 -8.94 -10.41 -4.51
CA PHE A 20 -7.98 -11.37 -5.08
C PHE A 20 -6.63 -10.69 -5.31
N LEU A 21 -5.66 -10.92 -4.42
CA LEU A 21 -4.25 -10.93 -4.84
C LEU A 21 -3.97 -12.38 -5.27
N GLY A 22 -3.93 -12.63 -6.57
CA GLY A 22 -3.83 -13.99 -7.11
C GLY A 22 -2.69 -14.82 -6.51
N GLY A 23 -2.98 -16.08 -6.17
CA GLY A 23 -2.00 -17.15 -5.95
C GLY A 23 -1.39 -17.23 -4.55
N THR A 24 -1.15 -18.45 -4.08
CA THR A 24 -0.54 -18.81 -2.78
C THR A 24 0.96 -18.52 -2.64
N THR A 25 1.45 -17.41 -3.17
CA THR A 25 2.87 -17.08 -2.98
C THR A 25 3.07 -16.14 -1.78
N PRO A 26 4.11 -16.34 -0.94
CA PRO A 26 4.54 -15.40 0.11
C PRO A 26 5.13 -14.09 -0.49
N GLU A 27 4.63 -13.70 -1.66
CA GLU A 27 5.20 -12.66 -2.49
C GLU A 27 4.61 -11.30 -2.18
N TRP A 28 3.44 -11.20 -1.56
CA TRP A 28 2.87 -9.93 -1.10
C TRP A 28 2.95 -9.83 0.43
N GLU A 29 3.59 -8.79 0.91
CA GLU A 29 3.67 -8.45 2.33
C GLU A 29 2.89 -7.18 2.62
N LYS A 30 2.18 -7.15 3.75
CA LYS A 30 1.54 -5.93 4.23
C LYS A 30 2.60 -4.88 4.53
N ALA A 31 2.51 -3.72 3.90
CA ALA A 31 3.45 -2.62 4.07
C ALA A 31 2.96 -1.57 5.08
N GLY A 32 1.65 -1.28 5.11
CA GLY A 32 1.10 -0.29 6.02
C GLY A 32 -0.39 -0.05 5.83
N PHE A 33 -0.90 0.91 6.58
CA PHE A 33 -2.29 1.37 6.59
C PHE A 33 -2.33 2.89 6.65
N GLY A 34 -3.31 3.51 6.01
CA GLY A 34 -3.56 4.96 6.05
C GLY A 34 -4.69 5.31 5.10
N ASP A 35 -5.35 6.46 5.30
CA ASP A 35 -6.41 6.96 4.44
C ASP A 35 -5.80 7.60 3.18
N LEU A 36 -5.64 6.84 2.09
CA LEU A 36 -4.89 7.27 0.90
C LEU A 36 -5.70 8.23 0.01
N ASN A 37 -7.02 8.29 0.17
CA ASN A 37 -7.94 9.08 -0.67
C ASN A 37 -8.72 10.16 0.10
N GLY A 38 -8.51 10.29 1.41
CA GLY A 38 -9.08 11.34 2.25
C GLY A 38 -10.57 11.14 2.55
N ASP A 39 -11.10 9.91 2.43
CA ASP A 39 -12.52 9.62 2.65
C ASP A 39 -12.86 9.31 4.13
N GLY A 40 -11.84 9.30 5.00
CA GLY A 40 -11.95 9.02 6.42
C GLY A 40 -11.88 7.53 6.76
N MET A 41 -11.68 6.65 5.78
CA MET A 41 -11.51 5.21 5.97
C MET A 41 -10.03 4.82 5.88
N THR A 42 -9.66 3.75 6.57
CA THR A 42 -8.27 3.28 6.56
C THR A 42 -8.05 2.28 5.42
N ASP A 43 -7.18 2.65 4.49
CA ASP A 43 -6.79 1.82 3.36
C ASP A 43 -5.60 0.92 3.66
N MET A 44 -5.31 0.01 2.73
CA MET A 44 -4.22 -0.97 2.85
C MET A 44 -3.18 -0.84 1.76
N VAL A 45 -1.91 -0.83 2.16
CA VAL A 45 -0.75 -0.85 1.26
C VAL A 45 -0.01 -2.17 1.39
N TRP A 46 0.29 -2.78 0.26
CA TRP A 46 0.99 -4.06 0.12
C TRP A 46 2.25 -3.88 -0.72
N ARG A 47 3.26 -4.71 -0.50
CA ARG A 47 4.49 -4.74 -1.30
C ARG A 47 4.80 -6.13 -1.79
N HIS A 48 5.07 -6.24 -3.09
CA HIS A 48 5.52 -7.47 -3.69
C HIS A 48 7.02 -7.67 -3.40
N THR A 49 7.41 -8.74 -2.72
CA THR A 49 8.79 -9.04 -2.31
C THR A 49 9.70 -9.35 -3.50
N GLY A 50 9.20 -10.10 -4.49
CA GLY A 50 9.95 -10.40 -5.72
C GLY A 50 10.09 -9.24 -6.71
N THR A 51 9.02 -8.50 -6.98
CA THR A 51 9.01 -7.45 -8.03
C THR A 51 9.13 -6.02 -7.51
N GLY A 52 8.96 -5.82 -6.20
CA GLY A 52 8.91 -4.50 -5.57
C GLY A 52 7.60 -3.72 -5.78
N LYS A 53 6.68 -4.20 -6.64
CA LYS A 53 5.40 -3.55 -6.92
C LYS A 53 4.63 -3.22 -5.64
N VAL A 54 3.87 -2.14 -5.67
CA VAL A 54 2.99 -1.75 -4.58
C VAL A 54 1.55 -2.03 -4.98
N GLY A 55 0.81 -2.69 -4.09
CA GLY A 55 -0.62 -2.92 -4.24
C GLY A 55 -1.37 -2.05 -3.25
N ILE A 56 -2.45 -1.42 -3.68
CA ILE A 56 -3.29 -0.56 -2.84
C ILE A 56 -4.71 -1.08 -2.89
N TRP A 57 -5.34 -1.16 -1.72
CA TRP A 57 -6.77 -1.37 -1.57
C TRP A 57 -7.37 -0.15 -0.87
N LEU A 58 -8.20 0.60 -1.59
CA LEU A 58 -9.04 1.63 -1.00
C LEU A 58 -10.26 0.96 -0.37
N MET A 59 -10.52 1.27 0.90
CA MET A 59 -11.42 0.54 1.76
C MET A 59 -12.61 1.41 2.14
N ASN A 60 -13.80 0.82 2.14
CA ASN A 60 -14.99 1.45 2.69
C ASN A 60 -15.52 0.58 3.82
N GLY A 61 -15.13 0.95 5.04
CA GLY A 61 -15.31 0.08 6.21
C GLY A 61 -14.58 -1.25 6.04
N GLY A 62 -15.33 -2.36 6.07
CA GLY A 62 -14.77 -3.72 5.93
C GLY A 62 -14.58 -4.20 4.49
N MET A 63 -14.88 -3.36 3.49
CA MET A 63 -14.99 -3.77 2.10
C MET A 63 -13.94 -3.07 1.24
N ILE A 64 -13.39 -3.76 0.25
CA ILE A 64 -12.56 -3.11 -0.77
C ILE A 64 -13.50 -2.37 -1.72
N GLU A 65 -13.37 -1.04 -1.78
CA GLU A 65 -14.07 -0.18 -2.73
C GLU A 65 -13.34 -0.15 -4.07
N GLU A 66 -12.03 0.06 -4.04
CA GLU A 66 -11.18 0.07 -5.23
C GLU A 66 -9.83 -0.59 -4.96
N SER A 67 -9.16 -1.07 -6.01
CA SER A 67 -7.79 -1.60 -5.89
C SER A 67 -6.95 -1.31 -7.12
N GLY A 68 -5.65 -1.15 -6.90
CA GLY A 68 -4.71 -0.84 -7.97
C GLY A 68 -3.28 -1.26 -7.65
N PHE A 69 -2.41 -1.10 -8.65
CA PHE A 69 -0.99 -1.37 -8.53
C PHE A 69 -0.18 -0.18 -9.00
N LEU A 70 0.85 0.16 -8.23
CA LEU A 70 1.90 1.08 -8.61
C LEU A 70 3.20 0.33 -8.89
N PRO A 71 4.05 0.84 -9.81
CA PRO A 71 5.42 0.36 -9.90
C PRO A 71 6.11 0.59 -8.55
N GLY A 72 6.98 -0.34 -8.15
CA GLY A 72 7.77 -0.20 -6.93
C GLY A 72 8.97 0.72 -7.09
N MET A 73 9.55 1.20 -5.99
CA MET A 73 10.93 1.69 -6.02
C MET A 73 11.92 0.54 -6.25
N HIS A 74 13.07 0.86 -6.85
CA HIS A 74 14.12 -0.11 -7.16
C HIS A 74 14.69 -0.81 -5.91
N SER A 75 15.54 -1.81 -6.15
CA SER A 75 16.19 -2.57 -5.07
C SER A 75 16.92 -1.65 -4.08
N GLY A 76 16.80 -1.98 -2.79
CA GLY A 76 17.36 -1.20 -1.66
C GLY A 76 16.33 -0.35 -0.92
N TRP A 77 15.24 0.04 -1.57
CA TRP A 77 14.13 0.76 -0.94
C TRP A 77 13.14 -0.17 -0.25
N ARG A 78 12.64 0.26 0.91
CA ARG A 78 11.55 -0.38 1.66
C ARG A 78 10.50 0.67 2.02
N ILE A 79 9.23 0.27 2.05
CA ILE A 79 8.20 1.09 2.69
C ILE A 79 8.50 1.09 4.19
N ALA A 80 8.71 2.28 4.74
CA ALA A 80 9.00 2.49 6.15
C ALA A 80 7.73 2.82 6.93
N GLN A 81 6.83 3.58 6.32
CA GLN A 81 5.59 4.04 6.92
C GLN A 81 4.56 4.40 5.84
N VAL A 82 3.29 4.38 6.24
CA VAL A 82 2.18 5.00 5.50
C VAL A 82 1.54 6.04 6.44
N GLY A 83 1.32 7.26 5.95
CA GLY A 83 0.76 8.36 6.73
C GLY A 83 0.94 9.72 6.05
N ASP A 84 0.10 10.68 6.41
CA ASP A 84 0.06 12.02 5.81
C ASP A 84 1.36 12.79 6.10
N ALA A 85 2.19 12.93 5.08
CA ALA A 85 3.52 13.52 5.21
C ALA A 85 3.56 14.99 4.77
N ASN A 86 2.65 15.39 3.88
CA ASN A 86 2.57 16.75 3.35
C ASN A 86 1.45 17.61 3.99
N GLY A 87 0.57 17.01 4.79
CA GLY A 87 -0.55 17.65 5.47
C GLY A 87 -1.76 17.92 4.58
N ASP A 88 -1.94 17.20 3.47
CA ASP A 88 -3.05 17.41 2.54
C ASP A 88 -4.33 16.63 2.90
N GLY A 89 -4.27 15.79 3.93
CA GLY A 89 -5.37 14.96 4.39
C GLY A 89 -5.38 13.53 3.82
N ASN A 90 -4.53 13.25 2.83
CA ASN A 90 -4.29 11.91 2.33
C ASN A 90 -3.02 11.33 2.98
N ALA A 91 -3.01 10.03 3.21
CA ALA A 91 -1.84 9.31 3.67
C ALA A 91 -0.86 9.11 2.53
N ASP A 92 0.42 9.31 2.79
CA ASP A 92 1.51 9.11 1.82
C ASP A 92 2.28 7.81 2.07
N VAL A 93 3.05 7.35 1.08
CA VAL A 93 3.95 6.19 1.27
C VAL A 93 5.38 6.67 1.47
N ILE A 94 5.91 6.48 2.69
CA ILE A 94 7.26 6.90 3.06
C ILE A 94 8.22 5.72 2.85
N TRP A 95 9.25 5.96 2.05
CA TRP A 95 10.27 5.00 1.67
C TRP A 95 11.60 5.29 2.34
N HIS A 96 12.34 4.24 2.65
CA HIS A 96 13.71 4.34 3.15
C HIS A 96 14.64 3.40 2.41
N ASN A 97 15.75 3.93 1.90
CA ASN A 97 16.80 3.15 1.26
C ASN A 97 17.74 2.58 2.33
N ARG A 98 17.79 1.25 2.49
CA ARG A 98 18.65 0.59 3.49
C ARG A 98 20.14 0.86 3.26
N SER A 99 20.54 1.02 2.01
CA SER A 99 21.94 1.07 1.61
C SER A 99 22.50 2.48 1.66
N THR A 100 21.68 3.49 1.30
CA THR A 100 22.11 4.90 1.24
C THR A 100 21.61 5.73 2.42
N GLY A 101 20.62 5.25 3.16
CA GLY A 101 19.95 6.04 4.22
C GLY A 101 19.01 7.12 3.69
N GLN A 102 18.83 7.22 2.36
CA GLN A 102 17.93 8.19 1.75
C GLN A 102 16.48 7.89 2.11
N VAL A 103 15.69 8.96 2.25
CA VAL A 103 14.24 8.91 2.40
C VAL A 103 13.61 9.45 1.13
N ALA A 104 12.51 8.83 0.72
CA ALA A 104 11.64 9.35 -0.32
C ALA A 104 10.20 9.30 0.17
N VAL A 105 9.39 10.24 -0.27
CA VAL A 105 7.96 10.28 0.03
C VAL A 105 7.21 10.21 -1.28
N TRP A 106 6.32 9.24 -1.40
CA TRP A 106 5.34 9.19 -2.47
C TRP A 106 4.09 9.89 -2.01
N LEU A 107 3.83 11.06 -2.59
CA LEU A 107 2.61 11.81 -2.32
C LEU A 107 1.45 11.16 -3.06
N MET A 108 0.39 10.80 -2.34
CA MET A 108 -0.68 9.95 -2.86
C MET A 108 -2.00 10.69 -3.04
N ASP A 109 -2.77 10.27 -4.03
CA ASP A 109 -4.17 10.63 -4.23
C ASP A 109 -4.94 9.37 -4.64
N GLY A 110 -5.38 8.61 -3.64
CA GLY A 110 -5.95 7.28 -3.76
C GLY A 110 -4.99 6.29 -4.43
N LEU A 111 -5.35 5.84 -5.64
CA LEU A 111 -4.53 4.92 -6.43
C LEU A 111 -3.44 5.63 -7.26
N THR A 112 -3.37 6.95 -7.22
CA THR A 112 -2.46 7.76 -8.04
C THR A 112 -1.25 8.24 -7.23
N LEU A 113 -0.07 8.15 -7.83
CA LEU A 113 1.14 8.79 -7.32
C LEU A 113 1.19 10.24 -7.84
N SER A 114 0.85 11.19 -6.98
CA SER A 114 0.84 12.62 -7.32
C SER A 114 2.25 13.15 -7.57
N SER A 115 3.20 12.82 -6.69
CA SER A 115 4.61 13.12 -6.92
C SER A 115 5.55 12.27 -6.04
N THR A 116 6.85 12.38 -6.26
CA THR A 116 7.87 11.80 -5.37
C THR A 116 8.79 12.91 -4.87
N GLU A 117 8.92 13.01 -3.55
CA GLU A 117 9.82 13.94 -2.88
C GLU A 117 11.00 13.23 -2.23
N PHE A 118 12.14 13.90 -2.13
CA PHE A 118 13.34 13.41 -1.44
C PHE A 118 13.76 14.40 -0.35
N PRO A 119 13.19 14.30 0.86
CA PRO A 119 13.53 15.21 1.95
C PRO A 119 15.02 15.12 2.31
N GLY A 120 15.66 16.28 2.51
CA GLY A 120 17.04 16.36 2.97
C GLY A 120 18.12 16.15 1.89
N SER A 121 17.76 16.05 0.60
CA SER A 121 18.74 16.17 -0.49
C SER A 121 18.94 17.64 -0.83
N THR A 122 20.01 18.25 -0.30
CA THR A 122 20.51 19.58 -0.69
C THR A 122 21.72 19.46 -1.60
#